data_AF-A0A2K4X686-F1
#
_entry.id   AF-A0A2K4X686-F1
#
_cell.length_a   1.000
_cell.length_b   1.000
_cell.length_c   1.000
_cell.angle_alpha   90.00
_cell.angle_beta   90.00
_cell.angle_gamma   90.00
#
_symmetry.space_group_name_H-M   'P 1'
#
loop_
_entity.id
_entity.type
_entity.pdbx_description
1 polymer ?
#
loop_
_entity_poly.entity_id
_entity_poly.type
_entity_poly.pdbx_seq_one_letter_code
_entity_poly.pdbx_strand_id
1 'polypeptide(L)'
;MSLNLGKTGISFPEILTLMDLNLLYRKEIESAVLKSGQELTFSFLSQKVTLKAKSSDLVLSYYKFTQTGDELSKLINYPINNVYKQLINKALDGEFDLTWHVNKSHAT
;
A
#
# COMPACT_ATOMS: atom_id res chain seq x y z
N MET A 1 -7.22 11.19 6.88
CA MET A 1 -7.23 9.95 7.70
C MET A 1 -5.83 9.34 7.67
N SER A 2 -5.33 8.75 8.76
CA SER A 2 -3.96 8.20 8.84
C SER A 2 -3.95 6.76 9.38
N LEU A 3 -3.24 5.85 8.72
CA LEU A 3 -3.00 4.49 9.23
C LEU A 3 -1.78 4.51 10.17
N ASN A 4 -1.98 4.14 11.45
CA ASN A 4 -0.87 4.04 12.40
C ASN A 4 -0.15 2.69 12.25
N LEU A 5 1.03 2.73 11.63
CA LEU A 5 1.88 1.56 11.36
C LEU A 5 2.45 0.90 12.63
N GLY A 6 2.51 1.61 13.76
CA GLY A 6 2.92 1.04 15.04
C GLY A 6 1.97 -0.07 15.52
N LYS A 7 0.70 -0.05 15.10
CA LYS A 7 -0.26 -1.14 15.35
C LYS A 7 -0.14 -2.30 14.37
N THR A 8 0.72 -2.17 13.34
CA THR A 8 0.92 -3.17 12.30
C THR A 8 2.28 -3.86 12.37
N GLY A 9 3.01 -3.66 13.48
CA GLY A 9 4.30 -4.31 13.72
C GLY A 9 5.50 -3.65 13.05
N ILE A 10 5.34 -2.44 12.47
CA ILE A 10 6.46 -1.65 11.94
C ILE A 10 6.45 -0.28 12.61
N SER A 11 7.45 -0.05 13.44
CA SER A 11 7.73 1.22 14.11
C SER A 11 8.28 2.26 13.13
N PHE A 12 8.14 3.55 13.48
CA PHE A 12 8.71 4.63 12.66
C PHE A 12 10.24 4.51 12.47
N PRO A 13 11.05 4.12 13.47
CA PRO A 13 12.46 3.83 13.27
C PRO A 13 12.73 2.73 12.23
N GLU A 14 11.91 1.68 12.17
CA GLU A 14 12.06 0.65 11.14
C GLU A 14 11.78 1.19 9.73
N ILE A 15 10.81 2.11 9.59
CA ILE A 15 10.58 2.83 8.32
C ILE A 15 11.81 3.66 7.93
N LEU A 16 12.44 4.36 8.87
CA LEU A 16 13.68 5.11 8.61
C LEU A 16 14.82 4.19 8.19
N THR A 17 14.98 3.05 8.85
CA THR A 17 15.96 2.02 8.46
C THR A 17 15.72 1.55 7.01
N LEU A 18 14.47 1.32 6.61
CA LEU A 18 14.16 0.95 5.21
C LEU A 18 14.53 2.06 4.21
N MET A 19 14.41 3.33 4.60
CA MET A 19 14.85 4.46 3.77
C MET A 19 16.38 4.54 3.67
N ASP A 20 17.08 4.33 4.79
CA ASP A 20 18.55 4.39 4.84
C ASP A 20 19.19 3.21 4.10
N LEU A 21 18.53 2.05 4.08
CA LEU A 21 18.88 0.91 3.24
C LEU A 21 18.49 1.08 1.76
N ASN A 22 17.95 2.24 1.38
CA ASN A 22 17.49 2.55 0.03
C ASN A 22 16.43 1.56 -0.49
N LEU A 23 15.59 1.01 0.39
CA LEU A 23 14.47 0.14 0.06
C LEU A 23 13.18 0.93 -0.14
N LEU A 24 12.99 2.00 0.63
CA LEU A 24 11.91 2.97 0.46
C LEU A 24 12.47 4.32 0.01
N TYR A 25 11.73 5.03 -0.84
CA TYR A 25 12.01 6.44 -1.07
C TYR A 25 11.79 7.24 0.23
N ARG A 26 12.72 8.15 0.54
CA ARG A 26 12.66 8.99 1.74
C ARG A 26 11.52 10.01 1.72
N LYS A 27 11.10 10.43 0.52
CA LYS A 27 10.03 11.42 0.34
C LYS A 27 8.67 10.72 0.26
N GLU A 28 7.73 11.18 1.06
CA GLU A 28 6.32 10.82 0.91
C GLU A 28 5.80 11.31 -0.46
N ILE A 29 5.04 10.45 -1.13
CA ILE A 29 4.44 10.72 -2.43
C ILE A 29 2.97 11.01 -2.22
N GLU A 30 2.47 12.03 -2.89
CA GLU A 30 1.05 12.33 -2.96
C GLU A 30 0.51 11.89 -4.33
N SER A 31 -0.69 11.32 -4.35
CA SER A 31 -1.44 11.15 -5.59
C SER A 31 -1.81 12.51 -6.17
N ALA A 32 -2.19 12.53 -7.44
CA ALA A 32 -2.99 13.64 -7.94
C ALA A 32 -4.30 13.74 -7.14
N VAL A 33 -4.94 14.91 -7.18
CA VAL A 33 -6.29 15.09 -6.64
C VAL A 33 -7.24 14.13 -7.37
N LEU A 34 -7.89 13.27 -6.60
CA LEU A 34 -8.79 12.25 -7.10
C LEU A 34 -10.20 12.80 -7.25
N LYS A 35 -10.85 12.42 -8.35
CA LYS A 35 -12.28 12.66 -8.56
C LYS A 35 -13.08 11.51 -7.97
N SER A 36 -14.34 11.76 -7.59
CA SER A 36 -15.25 10.68 -7.23
C SER A 36 -15.31 9.62 -8.33
N GLY A 37 -15.19 8.36 -7.92
CA GLY A 37 -15.13 7.20 -8.80
C GLY A 37 -13.77 6.92 -9.43
N GLN A 38 -12.76 7.77 -9.25
CA GLN A 38 -11.40 7.53 -9.75
C GLN A 38 -10.74 6.38 -9.00
N GLU A 39 -10.04 5.53 -9.73
CA GLU A 39 -9.38 4.35 -9.20
C GLU A 39 -7.85 4.52 -9.11
N LEU A 40 -7.27 3.98 -8.04
CA LEU A 40 -5.83 3.78 -7.85
C LEU A 40 -5.58 2.30 -7.56
N THR A 41 -4.67 1.67 -8.30
CA THR A 41 -4.30 0.26 -8.08
C THR A 41 -2.90 0.14 -7.48
N PHE A 42 -2.80 -0.61 -6.39
CA PHE A 42 -1.54 -0.88 -5.69
C PHE A 42 -1.24 -2.38 -5.68
N SER A 43 0.05 -2.71 -5.72
CA SER A 43 0.54 -4.08 -5.49
C SER A 43 0.64 -4.36 -4.00
N PHE A 44 0.22 -5.55 -3.57
CA PHE A 44 0.31 -6.02 -2.20
C PHE A 44 0.71 -7.51 -2.17
N LEU A 45 2.00 -7.79 -2.04
CA LEU A 45 2.56 -9.15 -2.18
C LEU A 45 2.03 -9.81 -3.48
N SER A 46 1.38 -10.97 -3.36
CA SER A 46 0.76 -11.71 -4.47
C SER A 46 -0.65 -11.24 -4.84
N GLN A 47 -1.14 -10.13 -4.28
CA GLN A 47 -2.43 -9.52 -4.59
C GLN A 47 -2.26 -8.10 -5.13
N LYS A 48 -3.33 -7.58 -5.72
CA LYS A 48 -3.49 -6.15 -5.99
C LYS A 48 -4.71 -5.63 -5.24
N VAL A 49 -4.68 -4.37 -4.87
CA VAL A 49 -5.84 -3.67 -4.31
C VAL A 49 -6.14 -2.45 -5.15
N THR A 50 -7.40 -2.32 -5.56
CA THR A 50 -7.93 -1.14 -6.25
C THR A 50 -8.72 -0.33 -5.25
N LEU A 51 -8.33 0.94 -5.07
CA LEU A 51 -9.03 1.92 -4.25
C LEU A 51 -9.84 2.82 -5.18
N LYS A 52 -11.16 2.84 -5.02
CA LYS A 52 -12.04 3.74 -5.77
C LYS A 52 -12.49 4.87 -4.86
N ALA A 53 -12.17 6.11 -5.22
CA ALA A 53 -12.51 7.30 -4.44
C ALA A 53 -14.03 7.47 -4.32
N LYS A 54 -14.55 7.63 -3.10
CA LYS A 54 -15.99 7.87 -2.84
C LYS A 54 -16.38 9.32 -3.13
N SER A 55 -15.46 10.26 -2.90
CA SER A 55 -15.64 11.70 -3.07
C SER A 55 -14.56 12.30 -3.96
N SER A 56 -14.77 13.53 -4.41
CA SER A 56 -13.75 14.33 -5.10
C SER A 56 -12.85 15.04 -4.08
N ASP A 57 -11.76 15.61 -4.57
CA ASP A 57 -10.79 16.40 -3.79
C ASP A 57 -9.99 15.57 -2.76
N LEU A 58 -9.94 14.26 -2.96
CA LEU A 58 -9.11 13.35 -2.16
C LEU A 58 -7.67 13.33 -2.66
N VAL A 59 -6.73 13.34 -1.73
CA VAL A 59 -5.29 13.10 -1.99
C VAL A 59 -4.83 11.95 -1.11
N LEU A 60 -4.17 10.97 -1.71
CA LEU A 60 -3.60 9.84 -0.99
C LEU A 60 -2.08 10.03 -0.87
N SER A 61 -1.60 10.12 0.36
CA SER A 61 -0.16 10.17 0.67
C SER A 61 0.35 8.77 1.04
N TYR A 62 1.49 8.37 0.48
CA TYR A 62 2.08 7.05 0.67
C TYR A 62 3.58 7.04 0.42
N TYR A 63 4.27 6.05 1.00
CA TYR A 63 5.66 5.74 0.67
C TYR A 63 5.72 4.65 -0.39
N LYS A 64 6.73 4.70 -1.25
CA LYS A 64 6.92 3.75 -2.35
C LYS A 64 8.28 3.05 -2.21
N PHE A 65 8.33 1.78 -2.56
CA PHE A 65 9.59 1.08 -2.75
C PHE A 65 10.45 1.77 -3.82
N THR A 66 11.76 1.78 -3.58
CA THR A 66 12.73 1.99 -4.66
C THR A 66 12.70 0.81 -5.62
N GLN A 67 13.39 0.91 -6.76
CA GLN A 67 13.53 -0.24 -7.65
C GLN A 67 14.13 -1.46 -6.92
N THR A 68 15.16 -1.23 -6.11
CA THR A 68 15.79 -2.29 -5.30
C THR A 68 14.83 -2.86 -4.26
N GLY A 69 14.06 -2.01 -3.57
CA GLY A 69 13.05 -2.45 -2.62
C GLY A 69 11.96 -3.32 -3.27
N ASP A 70 11.50 -2.94 -4.47
CA ASP A 70 10.48 -3.71 -5.20
C ASP A 70 10.99 -5.10 -5.59
N GLU A 71 12.21 -5.21 -6.15
CA GLU A 71 12.79 -6.50 -6.51
C GLU A 71 13.03 -7.40 -5.29
N LEU A 72 13.56 -6.85 -4.20
CA LEU A 72 13.75 -7.61 -2.96
C LEU A 72 12.42 -8.06 -2.36
N SER A 73 11.37 -7.23 -2.46
CA SER A 73 10.04 -7.60 -1.95
C SER A 73 9.46 -8.82 -2.66
N LYS A 74 9.83 -9.09 -3.92
CA LYS A 74 9.38 -10.26 -4.68
C LYS A 74 9.97 -11.58 -4.17
N LEU A 75 11.09 -11.51 -3.44
CA LEU A 75 11.70 -12.69 -2.80
C LEU A 75 10.97 -13.08 -1.50
N ILE A 76 10.08 -12.23 -0.99
CA ILE A 76 9.30 -12.48 0.22
C ILE A 76 8.11 -13.38 -0.14
N ASN A 77 8.25 -14.68 0.13
CA ASN A 77 7.17 -15.65 -0.04
C ASN A 77 6.43 -15.91 1.28
N TYR A 78 5.80 -14.86 1.83
CA TYR A 78 4.94 -14.98 3.01
C TYR A 78 3.46 -14.93 2.62
N PRO A 79 2.60 -15.71 3.29
CA PRO A 79 1.16 -15.59 3.09
C PRO A 79 0.69 -14.20 3.52
N ILE A 80 -0.33 -13.70 2.83
CA ILE A 80 -0.91 -12.40 3.16
C ILE A 80 -1.49 -12.44 4.59
N ASN A 81 -1.04 -11.50 5.41
CA ASN A 81 -1.55 -11.34 6.75
C ASN A 81 -2.96 -10.72 6.70
N ASN A 82 -3.98 -11.54 7.00
CA ASN A 82 -5.38 -11.13 6.96
C ASN A 82 -5.71 -10.03 7.98
N VAL A 83 -5.02 -9.96 9.12
CA VAL A 83 -5.20 -8.88 10.10
C VAL A 83 -4.76 -7.55 9.50
N TYR A 84 -3.61 -7.54 8.81
CA TYR A 84 -3.12 -6.33 8.13
C TYR A 84 -4.08 -5.88 7.04
N LYS A 85 -4.61 -6.83 6.24
CA LYS A 85 -5.63 -6.56 5.22
C LYS A 85 -6.88 -5.92 5.81
N GLN A 86 -7.37 -6.43 6.94
CA GLN A 86 -8.52 -5.85 7.65
C GLN A 86 -8.25 -4.43 8.17
N LEU A 87 -7.04 -4.18 8.70
CA LEU A 87 -6.64 -2.85 9.17
C LEU A 87 -6.60 -1.83 8.02
N ILE A 88 -6.08 -2.21 6.85
CA ILE A 88 -6.11 -1.35 5.65
C ILE A 88 -7.55 -1.04 5.24
N ASN A 89 -8.40 -2.07 5.11
CA ASN A 89 -9.81 -1.87 4.75
C ASN A 89 -10.48 -0.89 5.70
N LYS A 90 -10.36 -1.11 7.02
CA LYS A 90 -10.96 -0.23 8.03
C LYS A 90 -10.42 1.19 7.97
N ALA A 91 -9.13 1.37 7.68
CA ALA A 91 -8.51 2.68 7.64
C ALA A 91 -8.87 3.50 6.39
N LEU A 92 -9.32 2.85 5.32
CA LEU A 92 -9.60 3.51 4.04
C LEU A 92 -11.09 3.50 3.65
N ASP A 93 -11.91 2.65 4.27
CA ASP A 93 -13.34 2.50 3.94
C ASP A 93 -14.16 3.79 4.09
N GLY A 94 -13.72 4.76 4.88
CA GLY A 94 -14.39 6.07 4.95
C GLY A 94 -14.37 6.82 3.61
N GLU A 95 -13.27 6.73 2.86
CA GLU A 95 -13.01 7.56 1.67
C GLU A 95 -12.91 6.75 0.37
N PHE A 96 -12.71 5.43 0.47
CA PHE A 96 -12.47 4.55 -0.67
C PHE A 96 -13.31 3.27 -0.60
N ASP A 97 -13.77 2.80 -1.76
CA ASP A 97 -14.19 1.40 -1.93
C ASP A 97 -12.98 0.55 -2.32
N LEU A 98 -12.70 -0.51 -1.56
CA LEU A 98 -11.53 -1.36 -1.76
C LEU A 98 -11.90 -2.68 -2.44
N THR A 99 -11.27 -2.98 -3.58
CA THR A 99 -11.43 -4.25 -4.28
C THR A 99 -10.09 -4.99 -4.34
N TRP A 100 -10.05 -6.22 -3.83
CA TRP A 100 -8.83 -7.04 -3.80
C TRP A 100 -8.83 -8.07 -4.92
N HIS A 101 -7.74 -8.14 -5.67
CA HIS A 101 -7.55 -9.04 -6.79
C HIS A 101 -6.41 -10.01 -6.50
N VAL A 102 -6.68 -11.31 -6.62
CA VAL A 102 -5.63 -12.33 -6.55
C VAL A 102 -4.84 -12.29 -7.85
N ASN A 103 -3.52 -12.08 -7.76
CA ASN A 103 -2.68 -12.10 -8.94
C ASN A 103 -2.52 -13.57 -9.35
N LYS A 104 -3.17 -13.98 -10.44
CA LYS A 104 -2.98 -15.31 -11.03
C LYS A 104 -1.61 -15.31 -11.70
N SER A 105 -0.56 -15.68 -10.96
CA SER A 105 0.72 -15.98 -11.59
C SER A 105 0.56 -17.28 -12.38
N HIS A 106 0.67 -17.18 -13.71
CA HIS A 106 0.84 -18.31 -14.60
C HIS A 106 2.07 -19.11 -14.13
N ALA A 107 1.85 -20.36 -13.71
CA ALA A 107 2.87 -21.38 -13.82
C ALA A 107 2.88 -21.82 -15.29
N THR A 108 3.98 -21.54 -15.99
CA THR A 108 4.39 -22.27 -17.20
C THR A 108 5.40 -23.31 -16.80
#